data_AF-A0A2V2UPP4-F1
#
_entry.id   AF-A0A2V2UPP4-F1
#
_cell.length_a   1.000
_cell.length_b   1.000
_cell.length_c   1.000
_cell.angle_alpha   90.00
_cell.angle_beta   90.00
_cell.angle_gamma   90.00
#
_symmetry.space_group_name_H-M   'P 1'
#
loop_
_entity.id
_entity.type
_entity.pdbx_description
1 polymer ?
#
loop_
_entity_poly.entity_id
_entity_poly.type
_entity_poly.pdbx_seq_one_letter_code
_entity_poly.pdbx_strand_id
1 'polypeptide(L)'
;MLWMQLLARTFGGSVGRAAVREDGQDEIWMDLSSPLFKGLGLGEKVLLTHGDSITDSGPQLKVVARSSANIVAAVQHQQLPLFGVQFHPEVELTEHGMQIFKNFLTLCGCHFNFTMEDREMVALRMIRERTAQGQKVLCLASGGVDSTVCAVLLLKALGPERVVCVHIDHGFMRLRETEEVVAALREAGVSVFVVDARAQFAEATTEVPARRKCAPYRRGNSVR
;
A
#
# COMPACT_ATOMS: atom_id res chain seq x y z
N MET A 1 13.69 1.60 -8.57
CA MET A 1 14.76 0.60 -8.62
C MET A 1 16.14 1.26 -8.75
N LEU A 2 16.53 2.00 -7.69
CA LEU A 2 17.79 2.76 -7.58
C LEU A 2 18.71 2.20 -6.48
N TRP A 3 18.15 1.37 -5.59
CA TRP A 3 18.82 0.87 -4.40
C TRP A 3 19.88 -0.17 -4.72
N MET A 4 19.68 -1.01 -5.75
CA MET A 4 20.70 -1.96 -6.20
C MET A 4 21.92 -1.24 -6.78
N GLN A 5 21.71 -0.18 -7.57
CA GLN A 5 22.79 0.63 -8.13
C GLN A 5 23.52 1.43 -7.05
N LEU A 6 22.79 1.94 -6.06
CA LEU A 6 23.40 2.58 -4.89
C LEU A 6 24.25 1.60 -4.08
N LEU A 7 23.74 0.37 -3.86
CA LEU A 7 24.47 -0.69 -3.18
C LEU A 7 25.79 -0.98 -3.90
N ALA A 8 25.75 -1.14 -5.22
CA ALA A 8 26.92 -1.36 -6.04
C ALA A 8 27.95 -0.23 -5.90
N ARG A 9 27.52 1.03 -6.06
CA ARG A 9 28.41 2.19 -5.92
C ARG A 9 29.03 2.30 -4.52
N THR A 10 28.26 1.99 -3.48
CA THR A 10 28.73 2.06 -2.09
C THR A 10 29.84 1.06 -1.81
N PHE A 11 29.82 -0.10 -2.48
CA PHE A 11 30.80 -1.17 -2.30
C PHE A 11 31.83 -1.27 -3.45
N GLY A 12 32.10 -0.16 -4.13
CA GLY A 12 33.17 -0.03 -5.12
C GLY A 12 32.84 -0.58 -6.51
N GLY A 13 31.58 -0.91 -6.78
CA GLY A 13 31.08 -1.26 -8.11
C GLY A 13 30.80 -0.03 -8.98
N SER A 14 30.65 -0.26 -10.29
CA SER A 14 30.36 0.75 -11.29
C SER A 14 28.98 0.55 -11.92
N VAL A 15 28.32 1.67 -12.23
CA VAL A 15 26.97 1.71 -12.80
C VAL A 15 27.01 2.59 -14.05
N GLY A 16 26.51 2.06 -15.15
CA GLY A 16 26.43 2.74 -16.44
C GLY A 16 25.02 2.70 -17.02
N ARG A 17 24.77 3.55 -18.02
CA ARG A 17 23.52 3.46 -18.80
C ARG A 17 23.50 2.17 -19.60
N ALA A 18 22.39 1.45 -19.53
CA ALA A 18 22.17 0.33 -20.43
C ALA A 18 21.99 0.85 -21.87
N ALA A 19 22.50 0.13 -22.86
CA ALA A 19 22.40 0.51 -24.28
C ALA A 19 20.97 0.39 -24.82
N VAL A 20 20.13 -0.40 -24.17
CA VAL A 20 18.72 -0.64 -24.48
C VAL A 20 17.93 -0.33 -23.22
N ARG A 21 16.80 0.38 -23.38
CA ARG A 21 15.83 0.62 -22.32
C ARG A 21 14.58 -0.16 -22.65
N GLU A 22 14.42 -1.30 -22.00
CA GLU A 22 13.26 -2.16 -22.09
C GLU A 22 12.62 -2.23 -20.71
N ASP A 23 11.57 -1.46 -20.51
CA ASP A 23 10.73 -1.58 -19.32
C ASP A 23 9.68 -2.67 -19.63
N GLY A 24 9.87 -3.89 -19.12
CA GLY A 24 9.07 -5.05 -19.53
C GLY A 24 9.29 -6.33 -18.72
N GLN A 25 8.48 -7.36 -19.02
CA GLN A 25 8.70 -8.70 -18.48
C GLN A 25 9.87 -9.37 -19.21
N ASP A 26 10.82 -9.86 -18.45
CA ASP A 26 12.02 -10.53 -18.94
C ASP A 26 12.26 -11.83 -18.19
N GLU A 27 12.97 -12.75 -18.82
CA GLU A 27 13.49 -13.95 -18.16
C GLU A 27 14.86 -13.68 -17.56
N ILE A 28 15.04 -14.09 -16.30
CA ILE A 28 16.31 -14.05 -15.59
C ILE A 28 16.74 -15.46 -15.18
N TRP A 29 18.05 -15.67 -15.10
CA TRP A 29 18.68 -16.87 -14.59
C TRP A 29 19.32 -16.57 -13.24
N MET A 30 18.99 -17.37 -12.24
CA MET A 30 19.35 -17.15 -10.84
C MET A 30 20.39 -18.16 -10.37
N ASP A 31 21.30 -17.72 -9.49
CA ASP A 31 22.19 -18.58 -8.74
C ASP A 31 21.46 -19.13 -7.51
N LEU A 32 21.05 -20.40 -7.60
CA LEU A 32 20.31 -21.11 -6.55
C LEU A 32 21.13 -21.36 -5.28
N SER A 33 22.44 -21.09 -5.27
CA SER A 33 23.23 -21.06 -4.04
C SER A 33 22.93 -19.82 -3.18
N SER A 34 22.33 -18.78 -3.75
CA SER A 34 21.88 -17.62 -2.98
C SER A 34 20.67 -17.98 -2.13
N PRO A 35 20.68 -17.69 -0.83
CA PRO A 35 19.53 -17.98 0.03
C PRO A 35 18.29 -17.16 -0.35
N LEU A 36 18.46 -16.05 -1.08
CA LEU A 36 17.36 -15.23 -1.59
C LEU A 36 16.45 -16.00 -2.55
N PHE A 37 17.00 -16.94 -3.33
CA PHE A 37 16.29 -17.71 -4.36
C PHE A 37 15.98 -19.15 -3.92
N LYS A 38 16.05 -19.42 -2.61
CA LYS A 38 15.74 -20.74 -2.07
C LYS A 38 14.33 -21.19 -2.47
N GLY A 39 14.23 -22.39 -3.05
CA GLY A 39 12.96 -22.99 -3.47
C GLY A 39 12.44 -22.51 -4.83
N LEU A 40 13.21 -21.71 -5.57
CA LEU A 40 12.89 -21.30 -6.94
C LEU A 40 13.62 -22.16 -7.98
N GLY A 41 13.16 -22.08 -9.23
CA GLY A 41 13.81 -22.68 -10.39
C GLY A 41 14.98 -21.83 -10.90
N LEU A 42 15.76 -22.38 -11.85
CA LEU A 42 16.89 -21.67 -12.44
C LEU A 42 16.47 -20.40 -13.20
N GLY A 43 15.31 -20.44 -13.86
CA GLY A 43 14.75 -19.33 -14.62
C GLY A 43 13.51 -18.76 -13.96
N GLU A 44 13.33 -17.45 -14.04
CA GLU A 44 12.19 -16.73 -13.47
C GLU A 44 11.75 -15.60 -14.40
N LYS A 45 10.43 -15.42 -14.57
CA LYS A 45 9.88 -14.26 -15.28
C LYS A 45 9.66 -13.12 -14.29
N VAL A 46 10.29 -11.99 -14.58
CA VAL A 46 10.29 -10.83 -13.68
C VAL A 46 9.96 -9.55 -14.43
N LEU A 47 9.34 -8.58 -13.74
CA LEU A 47 9.27 -7.21 -14.26
C LEU A 47 10.61 -6.51 -14.03
N LEU A 48 11.47 -6.56 -15.03
CA LEU A 48 12.76 -5.90 -15.03
C LEU A 48 12.56 -4.42 -15.37
N THR A 49 13.14 -3.52 -14.59
CA THR A 49 13.22 -2.10 -14.97
C THR A 49 14.67 -1.70 -15.06
N HIS A 50 15.09 -1.17 -16.20
CA HIS A 50 16.48 -0.80 -16.38
C HIS A 50 16.60 0.54 -17.10
N GLY A 51 17.04 1.54 -16.35
CA GLY A 51 17.62 2.77 -16.90
C GLY A 51 19.15 2.70 -16.84
N ASP A 52 19.66 2.49 -15.63
CA ASP A 52 21.08 2.25 -15.36
C ASP A 52 21.27 0.82 -14.85
N SER A 53 22.33 0.15 -15.31
CA SER A 53 22.72 -1.21 -14.90
C SER A 53 24.10 -1.20 -14.24
N ILE A 54 24.31 -2.15 -13.33
CA ILE A 54 25.65 -2.46 -12.83
C ILE A 54 26.48 -2.98 -14.00
N THR A 55 27.60 -2.33 -14.29
CA THR A 55 28.60 -2.79 -15.27
C THR A 55 29.71 -3.58 -14.60
N ASP A 56 30.03 -3.25 -13.34
CA ASP A 56 30.96 -3.98 -12.49
C ASP A 56 30.39 -4.03 -11.06
N SER A 57 30.21 -5.23 -10.51
CA SER A 57 29.70 -5.40 -9.15
C SER A 57 30.75 -5.12 -8.07
N GLY A 58 32.03 -5.03 -8.44
CA GLY A 58 33.14 -4.93 -7.51
C GLY A 58 33.40 -6.22 -6.74
N PRO A 59 34.46 -6.27 -5.91
CA PRO A 59 34.91 -7.50 -5.26
C PRO A 59 34.03 -7.94 -4.09
N GLN A 60 33.20 -7.05 -3.54
CA GLN A 60 32.40 -7.33 -2.33
C GLN A 60 30.99 -7.84 -2.64
N LEU A 61 30.51 -7.64 -3.87
CA LEU A 61 29.22 -8.11 -4.32
C LEU A 61 29.40 -9.28 -5.29
N LYS A 62 28.63 -10.34 -5.08
CA LYS A 62 28.49 -11.46 -5.99
C LYS A 62 27.22 -11.26 -6.81
N VAL A 63 27.33 -11.35 -8.14
CA VAL A 63 26.16 -11.40 -9.02
C VAL A 63 25.45 -12.73 -8.83
N VAL A 64 24.15 -12.68 -8.54
CA VAL A 64 23.32 -13.86 -8.25
C VAL A 64 22.11 -13.99 -9.16
N ALA A 65 21.87 -13.04 -10.07
CA ALA A 65 20.97 -13.27 -11.19
C ALA A 65 21.35 -12.41 -12.40
N ARG A 66 21.05 -12.91 -13.60
CA ARG A 66 21.26 -12.18 -14.88
C ARG A 66 20.08 -12.36 -15.82
N SER A 67 19.75 -11.36 -16.62
CA SER A 67 18.76 -11.49 -17.69
C SER A 67 19.33 -12.15 -18.96
N SER A 68 18.47 -12.41 -19.93
CA SER A 68 18.79 -12.96 -21.26
C SER A 68 19.76 -12.05 -22.02
N ALA A 69 19.59 -10.73 -21.86
CA ALA A 69 20.48 -9.69 -22.37
C ALA A 69 21.76 -9.50 -21.52
N ASN A 70 22.08 -10.44 -20.64
CA ASN A 70 23.23 -10.43 -19.73
C ASN A 70 23.25 -9.23 -18.75
N ILE A 71 22.11 -8.58 -18.50
CA ILE A 71 21.96 -7.50 -17.52
C ILE A 71 22.07 -8.11 -16.12
N VAL A 72 22.77 -7.44 -15.21
CA VAL A 72 22.84 -7.86 -13.80
C VAL A 72 21.47 -7.65 -13.16
N ALA A 73 20.76 -8.75 -12.90
CA ALA A 73 19.40 -8.73 -12.37
C ALA A 73 19.34 -8.81 -10.84
N ALA A 74 20.36 -9.39 -10.21
CA ALA A 74 20.49 -9.38 -8.75
C ALA A 74 21.94 -9.51 -8.29
N VAL A 75 22.24 -8.91 -7.15
CA VAL A 75 23.53 -8.97 -6.45
C VAL A 75 23.31 -9.28 -4.97
N GLN A 76 24.28 -9.96 -4.37
CA GLN A 76 24.35 -10.15 -2.92
C GLN A 76 25.72 -9.75 -2.41
N HIS A 77 25.78 -9.17 -1.22
CA HIS A 77 27.05 -8.94 -0.55
C HIS A 77 27.62 -10.27 -0.02
N GLN A 78 28.92 -10.48 -0.11
CA GLN A 78 29.54 -11.77 0.23
C GLN A 78 29.54 -12.08 1.74
N GLN A 79 29.64 -11.05 2.58
CA GLN A 79 29.68 -11.19 4.06
C GLN A 79 28.45 -10.63 4.78
N LEU A 80 28.01 -9.42 4.44
CA LEU A 80 26.82 -8.77 5.01
C LEU A 80 25.52 -9.31 4.41
N PRO A 81 24.39 -9.29 5.16
CA PRO A 81 23.08 -9.74 4.68
C PRO A 81 22.41 -8.68 3.78
N LEU A 82 23.14 -8.21 2.76
CA LEU A 82 22.68 -7.19 1.82
C LEU A 82 22.41 -7.82 0.46
N PHE A 83 21.23 -7.54 -0.07
CA PHE A 83 20.76 -8.03 -1.35
C PHE A 83 20.23 -6.86 -2.18
N GLY A 84 20.42 -6.93 -3.49
CA GLY A 84 19.87 -5.96 -4.43
C GLY A 84 19.29 -6.68 -5.65
N VAL A 85 18.14 -6.22 -6.12
CA VAL A 85 17.46 -6.73 -7.32
C VAL A 85 17.15 -5.59 -8.29
N GLN A 86 17.24 -5.89 -9.59
CA GLN A 86 16.92 -5.02 -10.73
C GLN A 86 15.56 -5.38 -11.35
N PHE A 87 14.71 -6.06 -10.60
CA PHE A 87 13.32 -6.32 -10.93
C PHE A 87 12.42 -6.03 -9.72
N HIS A 88 11.12 -5.94 -9.97
CA HIS A 88 10.12 -5.66 -8.95
C HIS A 88 9.52 -6.97 -8.43
N PRO A 89 10.01 -7.56 -7.31
CA PRO A 89 9.38 -8.75 -6.72
C PRO A 89 7.99 -8.48 -6.14
N GLU A 90 7.56 -7.22 -6.02
CA GLU A 90 6.29 -6.81 -5.41
C GLU A 90 5.11 -6.81 -6.36
N VAL A 91 5.36 -6.87 -7.67
CA VAL A 91 4.31 -6.85 -8.69
C VAL A 91 3.94 -8.26 -9.13
N GLU A 92 2.70 -8.43 -9.55
CA GLU A 92 2.16 -9.69 -10.09
C GLU A 92 2.92 -10.18 -11.33
N LEU A 93 3.55 -9.26 -12.07
CA LEU A 93 4.35 -9.58 -13.25
C LEU A 93 5.67 -10.29 -12.92
N THR A 94 6.00 -10.47 -11.64
CA THR A 94 7.09 -11.34 -11.19
C THR A 94 6.50 -12.59 -10.55
N GLU A 95 6.54 -13.71 -11.28
CA GLU A 95 5.73 -14.92 -11.02
C GLU A 95 5.88 -15.46 -9.59
N HIS A 96 7.12 -15.55 -9.10
CA HIS A 96 7.44 -16.00 -7.74
C HIS A 96 7.99 -14.87 -6.85
N GLY A 97 7.60 -13.63 -7.10
CA GLY A 97 8.07 -12.45 -6.36
C GLY A 97 7.80 -12.53 -4.85
N MET A 98 6.64 -13.06 -4.45
CA MET A 98 6.34 -13.28 -3.03
C MET A 98 7.23 -14.32 -2.36
N GLN A 99 7.68 -15.36 -3.08
CA GLN A 99 8.60 -16.34 -2.52
C GLN A 99 9.97 -15.68 -2.25
N ILE A 100 10.43 -14.79 -3.14
CA ILE A 100 11.65 -14.00 -2.95
C ILE A 100 11.53 -13.11 -1.69
N PHE A 101 10.40 -12.41 -1.51
CA PHE A 101 10.16 -11.63 -0.29
C PHE A 101 10.12 -12.50 0.96
N LYS A 102 9.47 -13.66 0.90
CA LYS A 102 9.40 -14.58 2.03
C LYS A 102 10.80 -15.07 2.44
N ASN A 103 11.65 -15.38 1.46
CA ASN A 103 13.04 -15.75 1.70
C ASN A 103 13.81 -14.59 2.36
N PHE A 104 13.67 -13.37 1.84
CA PHE A 104 14.30 -12.17 2.42
C PHE A 104 13.85 -11.92 3.87
N LEU A 105 12.54 -11.95 4.14
CA LEU A 105 12.01 -11.78 5.49
C LEU A 105 12.52 -12.86 6.46
N THR A 106 12.64 -14.10 5.97
CA THR A 106 13.24 -15.19 6.76
C THR A 106 14.71 -14.92 7.06
N LEU A 107 15.47 -14.36 6.11
CA LEU A 107 16.87 -13.97 6.30
C LEU A 107 17.04 -12.81 7.28
N CYS A 108 16.07 -11.88 7.33
CA CYS A 108 16.02 -10.82 8.32
C CYS A 108 15.61 -11.32 9.73
N GLY A 109 15.24 -12.60 9.87
CA GLY A 109 14.73 -13.14 11.14
C GLY A 109 13.32 -12.65 11.48
N CYS A 110 12.55 -12.18 10.50
CA CYS A 110 11.17 -11.76 10.73
C CYS A 110 10.28 -12.96 11.04
N HIS A 111 9.43 -12.82 12.05
CA HIS A 111 8.36 -13.77 12.34
C HIS A 111 7.09 -13.37 11.58
N PHE A 112 6.41 -14.32 10.95
CA PHE A 112 5.17 -14.10 10.20
C PHE A 112 3.94 -14.02 11.14
N ASN A 113 4.05 -13.22 12.20
CA ASN A 113 3.02 -13.02 13.23
C ASN A 113 2.20 -11.73 12.99
N PHE A 114 2.27 -11.16 11.80
CA PHE A 114 1.42 -10.03 11.40
C PHE A 114 0.16 -10.56 10.69
N THR A 115 -0.70 -11.22 11.46
CA THR A 115 -1.96 -11.81 10.97
C THR A 115 -3.15 -10.87 11.18
N MET A 116 -4.29 -11.15 10.55
CA MET A 116 -5.49 -10.32 10.71
C MET A 116 -6.09 -10.49 12.12
N GLU A 117 -6.02 -11.69 12.68
CA GLU A 117 -6.44 -12.03 14.03
C GLU A 117 -5.64 -11.24 15.07
N ASP A 118 -4.32 -11.18 14.90
CA ASP A 118 -3.44 -10.38 15.77
C ASP A 118 -3.79 -8.89 15.69
N ARG A 119 -4.09 -8.39 14.48
CA ARG A 119 -4.45 -6.98 14.27
C ARG A 119 -5.78 -6.61 14.90
N GLU A 120 -6.81 -7.46 14.80
CA GLU A 120 -8.10 -7.22 15.47
C GLU A 120 -7.90 -7.18 16.99
N MET A 121 -7.21 -8.17 17.57
CA MET A 121 -6.95 -8.19 19.01
C MET A 121 -6.17 -6.96 19.49
N VAL A 122 -5.14 -6.55 18.75
CA VAL A 122 -4.36 -5.35 19.05
C VAL A 122 -5.23 -4.09 18.97
N ALA A 123 -6.06 -3.96 17.93
CA ALA A 123 -6.96 -2.81 17.78
C ALA A 123 -7.98 -2.73 18.92
N LEU A 124 -8.63 -3.85 19.25
CA LEU A 124 -9.59 -3.92 20.37
C LEU A 124 -8.93 -3.55 21.70
N ARG A 125 -7.72 -4.05 21.96
CA ARG A 125 -6.94 -3.71 23.16
C ARG A 125 -6.63 -2.20 23.20
N MET A 126 -6.11 -1.63 22.12
CA MET A 126 -5.78 -0.21 22.05
C MET A 126 -7.00 0.68 22.28
N ILE A 127 -8.17 0.31 21.74
CA ILE A 127 -9.43 1.03 21.95
C ILE A 127 -9.83 0.98 23.43
N ARG A 128 -9.77 -0.21 24.05
CA ARG A 128 -10.12 -0.39 25.47
C ARG A 128 -9.18 0.38 26.41
N GLU A 129 -7.88 0.35 26.14
CA GLU A 129 -6.88 1.08 26.93
C GLU A 129 -7.09 2.60 26.86
N ARG A 130 -7.30 3.14 25.65
CA ARG A 130 -7.54 4.58 25.48
C ARG A 130 -8.85 5.05 26.10
N THR A 131 -9.81 4.15 26.27
CA THR A 131 -11.13 4.46 26.82
C THR A 131 -11.37 3.81 28.18
N ALA A 132 -10.30 3.53 28.94
CA ALA A 132 -10.37 2.83 30.22
C ALA A 132 -11.15 3.59 31.30
N GLN A 133 -11.33 4.91 31.16
CA GLN A 133 -12.08 5.75 32.11
C GLN A 133 -13.60 5.74 31.85
N GLY A 134 -14.09 4.84 31.00
CA GLY A 134 -15.52 4.72 30.72
C GLY A 134 -16.07 5.77 29.75
N GLN A 135 -15.22 6.49 29.01
CA GLN A 135 -15.66 7.50 28.05
C GLN A 135 -16.57 6.90 26.97
N LYS A 136 -17.56 7.65 26.52
CA LYS A 136 -18.34 7.34 25.32
C LYS A 136 -17.56 7.77 24.07
N VAL A 137 -17.70 7.01 23.00
CA VAL A 137 -17.06 7.28 21.71
C VAL A 137 -18.12 7.62 20.69
N LEU A 138 -17.95 8.78 20.04
CA LEU A 138 -18.76 9.21 18.90
C LEU A 138 -18.10 8.75 17.61
N CYS A 139 -18.84 8.06 16.75
CA CYS A 139 -18.41 7.62 15.43
C CYS A 139 -19.34 8.24 14.37
N LEU A 140 -18.77 8.94 13.40
CA LEU A 140 -19.50 9.43 12.23
C LEU A 140 -19.38 8.37 11.12
N ALA A 141 -20.45 7.61 10.91
CA ALA A 141 -20.50 6.58 9.88
C ALA A 141 -20.98 7.18 8.56
N SER A 142 -20.06 7.36 7.61
CA SER A 142 -20.38 7.86 6.27
C SER A 142 -21.07 6.83 5.38
N GLY A 143 -20.93 5.53 5.69
CA GLY A 143 -21.36 4.43 4.84
C GLY A 143 -20.26 3.82 3.98
N GLY A 144 -19.08 4.44 3.96
CA GLY A 144 -17.88 3.81 3.41
C GLY A 144 -17.41 2.63 4.25
N VAL A 145 -16.72 1.68 3.62
CA VAL A 145 -16.21 0.45 4.26
C VAL A 145 -15.40 0.79 5.52
N ASP A 146 -14.53 1.79 5.47
CA ASP A 146 -13.67 2.17 6.61
C ASP A 146 -14.48 2.63 7.83
N SER A 147 -15.49 3.49 7.62
CA SER A 147 -16.29 4.03 8.73
C SER A 147 -17.24 2.98 9.30
N THR A 148 -17.76 2.07 8.46
CA THR A 148 -18.57 0.93 8.90
C THR A 148 -17.72 -0.07 9.70
N VAL A 149 -16.53 -0.45 9.22
CA VAL A 149 -15.62 -1.35 9.97
C VAL A 149 -15.20 -0.70 11.30
N CYS A 150 -14.92 0.60 11.30
CA CYS A 150 -14.61 1.35 12.52
C CYS A 150 -15.76 1.28 13.53
N ALA A 151 -17.01 1.51 13.09
CA ALA A 151 -18.18 1.43 13.97
C ALA A 151 -18.37 0.04 14.59
N VAL A 152 -18.17 -1.03 13.81
CA VAL A 152 -18.26 -2.42 14.28
C VAL A 152 -17.12 -2.76 15.26
N LEU A 153 -15.89 -2.30 14.99
CA LEU A 153 -14.76 -2.50 15.91
C LEU A 153 -14.98 -1.79 17.25
N LEU A 154 -15.51 -0.56 17.23
CA LEU A 154 -15.85 0.17 18.45
C LEU A 154 -16.95 -0.56 19.24
N LEU A 155 -17.98 -1.07 18.56
CA LEU A 155 -19.04 -1.86 19.18
C LEU A 155 -18.48 -3.12 19.85
N LYS A 156 -17.63 -3.88 19.16
CA LYS A 156 -16.94 -5.07 19.70
C LYS A 156 -16.06 -4.73 20.90
N ALA A 157 -15.40 -3.58 20.89
CA ALA A 157 -14.47 -3.18 21.94
C ALA A 157 -15.19 -2.70 23.21
N LEU A 158 -16.24 -1.89 23.06
CA LEU A 158 -16.83 -1.08 24.14
C LEU A 158 -18.30 -1.39 24.47
N GLY A 159 -18.99 -2.11 23.58
CA GLY A 159 -20.41 -2.39 23.69
C GLY A 159 -21.32 -1.23 23.23
N PRO A 160 -22.63 -1.49 23.07
CA PRO A 160 -23.58 -0.55 22.48
C PRO A 160 -23.84 0.70 23.34
N GLU A 161 -23.67 0.63 24.66
CA GLU A 161 -23.96 1.75 25.56
C GLU A 161 -22.94 2.90 25.47
N ARG A 162 -21.74 2.57 25.02
CA ARG A 162 -20.59 3.49 24.96
C ARG A 162 -20.29 3.98 23.56
N VAL A 163 -20.93 3.43 22.54
CA VAL A 163 -20.71 3.80 21.14
C VAL A 163 -21.92 4.55 20.63
N VAL A 164 -21.72 5.81 20.27
CA VAL A 164 -22.73 6.65 19.61
C VAL A 164 -22.35 6.72 18.14
N CYS A 165 -23.11 6.06 17.28
CA CYS A 165 -22.89 6.11 15.84
C CYS A 165 -23.88 7.06 15.18
N VAL A 166 -23.40 8.02 14.40
CA VAL A 166 -24.23 9.00 13.69
C VAL A 166 -23.96 8.92 12.19
N HIS A 167 -25.02 8.76 11.41
CA HIS A 167 -24.99 8.84 9.95
C HIS A 167 -25.71 10.11 9.52
N ILE A 168 -25.05 10.97 8.76
CA ILE A 168 -25.61 12.24 8.27
C ILE A 168 -25.86 12.09 6.77
N ASP A 169 -27.12 12.07 6.36
CA ASP A 169 -27.51 12.14 4.96
C ASP A 169 -27.47 13.61 4.52
N HIS A 170 -26.40 13.97 3.82
CA HIS A 170 -26.21 15.30 3.25
C HIS A 170 -26.86 15.49 1.87
N GLY A 171 -27.55 14.48 1.33
CA GLY A 171 -28.32 14.59 0.08
C GLY A 171 -27.55 14.38 -1.21
N PHE A 172 -26.28 13.99 -1.12
CA PHE A 172 -25.43 13.64 -2.27
C PHE A 172 -25.01 12.17 -2.26
N MET A 173 -25.74 11.34 -1.52
CA MET A 173 -25.56 9.89 -1.48
C MET A 173 -26.06 9.26 -2.79
N ARG A 174 -25.61 8.03 -3.11
CA ARG A 174 -26.17 7.26 -4.22
C ARG A 174 -27.62 6.88 -3.92
N LEU A 175 -28.35 6.50 -4.97
CA LEU A 175 -29.73 6.05 -4.85
C LEU A 175 -29.84 4.94 -3.81
N ARG A 176 -30.57 5.22 -2.72
CA ARG A 176 -30.86 4.30 -1.60
C ARG A 176 -29.67 3.88 -0.72
N GLU A 177 -28.53 4.56 -0.84
CA GLU A 177 -27.30 4.19 -0.10
C GLU A 177 -27.45 4.39 1.41
N THR A 178 -28.15 5.44 1.85
CA THR A 178 -28.39 5.69 3.28
C THR A 178 -29.21 4.57 3.91
N GLU A 179 -30.28 4.10 3.25
CA GLU A 179 -31.09 2.99 3.78
C GLU A 179 -30.27 1.69 3.88
N GLU A 180 -29.45 1.40 2.88
CA GLU A 180 -28.59 0.22 2.85
C GLU A 180 -27.52 0.24 3.96
N VAL A 181 -26.83 1.38 4.12
CA VAL A 181 -25.80 1.57 5.15
C VAL A 181 -26.39 1.43 6.56
N VAL A 182 -27.54 2.06 6.79
CA VAL A 182 -28.20 2.03 8.10
C VAL A 182 -28.71 0.62 8.41
N ALA A 183 -29.26 -0.10 7.42
CA ALA A 183 -29.67 -1.48 7.59
C ALA A 183 -28.48 -2.39 7.96
N ALA A 184 -27.37 -2.30 7.22
CA ALA A 184 -26.17 -3.10 7.48
C ALA A 184 -25.55 -2.83 8.86
N LEU A 185 -25.47 -1.56 9.28
CA LEU A 185 -24.95 -1.21 10.61
C LEU A 185 -25.85 -1.72 11.74
N ARG A 186 -27.17 -1.64 11.57
CA ARG A 186 -28.13 -2.18 12.55
C ARG A 186 -28.08 -3.69 12.64
N GLU A 187 -27.94 -4.38 11.50
CA GLU A 187 -27.75 -5.83 11.46
C GLU A 187 -26.45 -6.26 12.18
N ALA A 188 -25.39 -5.46 12.06
CA ALA A 188 -24.16 -5.64 12.82
C ALA A 188 -24.27 -5.28 14.32
N GLY A 189 -25.44 -4.85 14.79
CA GLY A 189 -25.71 -4.51 16.19
C GLY A 189 -25.33 -3.08 16.59
N VAL A 190 -25.00 -2.21 15.64
CA VAL A 190 -24.65 -0.80 15.91
C VAL A 190 -25.93 0.04 15.99
N SER A 191 -26.10 0.75 17.11
CA SER A 191 -27.14 1.78 17.24
C SER A 191 -26.75 3.03 16.44
N VAL A 192 -27.41 3.25 15.30
CA VAL A 192 -27.15 4.38 14.40
C VAL A 192 -28.25 5.44 14.49
N PHE A 193 -27.84 6.67 14.81
CA PHE A 193 -28.66 7.87 14.69
C PHE A 193 -28.53 8.42 13.27
N VAL A 194 -29.64 8.48 12.56
CA VAL A 194 -29.69 9.03 11.20
C VAL A 194 -30.14 10.48 11.26
N VAL A 195 -29.36 11.37 10.66
CA VAL A 195 -29.67 12.80 10.54
C VAL A 195 -29.94 13.10 9.07
N ASP A 196 -31.17 13.47 8.75
CA ASP A 196 -31.53 13.99 7.44
C ASP A 196 -31.14 15.47 7.38
N ALA A 197 -30.02 15.76 6.71
CA ALA A 197 -29.48 17.10 6.53
C ALA A 197 -29.56 17.56 5.07
N ARG A 198 -30.37 16.91 4.24
CA ARG A 198 -30.42 17.16 2.79
C ARG A 198 -30.73 18.62 2.44
N ALA A 199 -31.75 19.19 3.09
CA ALA A 199 -32.13 20.59 2.91
C ALA A 199 -31.04 21.54 3.42
N GLN A 200 -30.43 21.23 4.58
CA GLN A 200 -29.37 22.05 5.17
C GLN A 200 -28.16 22.14 4.25
N PHE A 201 -27.73 21.02 3.66
CA PHE A 201 -26.61 21.00 2.73
C PHE A 201 -26.95 21.63 1.37
N ALA A 202 -28.19 21.52 0.91
CA ALA A 202 -28.64 22.16 -0.33
C ALA A 202 -28.65 23.70 -0.22
N GLU A 203 -28.99 24.24 0.95
CA GLU A 203 -29.07 25.68 1.21
C GLU A 203 -27.78 26.26 1.83
N ALA A 204 -26.83 25.39 2.21
CA ALA A 204 -25.61 25.81 2.88
C ALA A 204 -24.70 26.67 1.98
N THR A 205 -24.15 27.73 2.58
CA THR A 205 -23.11 28.56 1.97
C THR A 205 -21.91 28.63 2.89
N THR A 206 -20.71 28.71 2.32
CA THR A 206 -19.46 28.92 3.07
C THR A 206 -18.54 29.88 2.33
N GLU A 207 -17.67 30.56 3.06
CA GLU A 207 -16.63 31.40 2.46
C GLU A 207 -15.47 30.51 1.98
N VAL A 208 -15.23 30.49 0.68
CA VAL A 208 -14.09 29.78 0.11
C VAL A 208 -12.97 30.79 -0.14
N PRO A 209 -11.84 30.73 0.59
CA PRO A 209 -10.70 31.59 0.30
C PRO A 209 -10.23 31.29 -1.14
N ALA A 210 -10.35 32.27 -2.02
CA ALA A 210 -9.94 32.13 -3.40
C ALA A 210 -8.45 31.71 -3.43
N ARG A 211 -8.15 30.52 -3.99
CA ARG A 211 -6.78 30.19 -4.40
C ARG A 211 -6.36 31.27 -5.40
N ARG A 212 -5.49 32.20 -4.97
CA ARG A 212 -4.88 33.18 -5.87
C ARG A 212 -4.13 32.43 -6.96
N LYS A 213 -4.71 32.47 -8.17
CA LYS A 213 -4.26 32.06 -9.51
C LYS A 213 -5.21 31.05 -10.19
N CYS A 214 -6.44 31.48 -10.48
CA CYS A 214 -7.13 30.99 -11.65
C CYS A 214 -6.97 32.03 -12.75
N ALA A 215 -6.42 31.63 -13.90
CA ALA A 215 -6.35 32.48 -15.09
C ALA A 215 -7.76 32.96 -15.47
N PRO A 216 -7.93 34.19 -15.97
CA PRO A 216 -9.25 34.71 -16.33
C PRO A 216 -9.89 33.81 -17.39
N TYR A 217 -11.08 33.29 -17.08
CA TYR A 217 -11.95 32.60 -18.02
C TYR A 217 -12.35 33.58 -19.13
N ARG A 218 -11.73 33.45 -20.32
CA ARG A 218 -12.13 34.22 -21.51
C ARG A 218 -13.40 33.61 -22.08
N ARG A 219 -14.53 34.33 -22.01
CA ARG A 219 -15.68 34.04 -22.87
C ARG A 219 -15.24 34.28 -24.32
N GLY A 220 -15.35 33.25 -25.17
CA GLY A 220 -15.14 33.41 -26.60
C GLY A 220 -16.12 34.46 -27.14
N ASN A 221 -15.59 35.45 -27.86
CA ASN A 221 -16.41 36.41 -28.59
C ASN A 221 -17.29 35.63 -29.58
N SER A 222 -18.59 35.86 -29.49
CA SER A 222 -19.56 35.45 -30.50
C SER A 222 -19.18 36.07 -31.83
N VAL A 223 -18.87 35.23 -32.81
CA VAL A 223 -18.77 35.62 -34.21
C VAL A 223 -20.17 36.06 -34.67
N ARG A 224 -20.31 37.32 -35.04
CA ARG A 224 -21.29 37.80 -36.01
C ARG A 224 -20.51 38.45 -37.14
#